data_AF-A0A6L6JPX5-F1
#
_entry.id   AF-A0A6L6JPX5-F1
#
_cell.length_a   1.000
_cell.length_b   1.000
_cell.length_c   1.000
_cell.angle_alpha   90.00
_cell.angle_beta   90.00
_cell.angle_gamma   90.00
#
_symmetry.space_group_name_H-M   'P 1'
#
loop_
_entity.id
_entity.type
_entity.pdbx_description
1 polymer ?
#
loop_
_entity_poly.entity_id
_entity_poly.type
_entity_poly.pdbx_seq_one_letter_code
_entity_poly.pdbx_strand_id
1 'polypeptide(L)'
;MKLHVEAVELAEKRRREWEIECQEYRRAERERIRLKAADESKQALKDIIDKWGEAERIKRFFDQAEAALSEHAVEQHSELNSRLEAARSVIGQNEALNAMRSWKTPDELFTEMIKGSYWEFD
;
A
#
# COMPACT_ATOMS: atom_id res chain seq x y z
N MET A 1 5.20 -18.41 -58.65
CA MET A 1 5.31 -19.43 -57.60
C MET A 1 6.43 -19.13 -56.61
N LYS A 2 7.69 -18.93 -57.05
CA LYS A 2 8.85 -18.62 -56.17
C LYS A 2 8.70 -17.36 -55.30
N LEU A 3 8.20 -16.26 -55.89
CA LEU A 3 7.92 -15.00 -55.17
C LEU A 3 6.87 -15.12 -54.06
N HIS A 4 5.93 -16.07 -54.20
CA HIS A 4 4.90 -16.28 -53.18
C HIS A 4 5.46 -17.04 -51.97
N VAL A 5 6.36 -18.00 -52.21
CA VAL A 5 7.05 -18.76 -51.16
C VAL A 5 7.97 -17.84 -50.35
N GLU A 6 8.76 -17.01 -51.03
CA GLU A 6 9.65 -16.02 -50.38
C GLU A 6 8.86 -14.99 -49.53
N ALA A 7 7.69 -14.55 -50.01
CA ALA A 7 6.82 -13.64 -49.26
C ALA A 7 6.21 -14.30 -48.01
N VAL A 8 5.84 -15.58 -48.08
CA VAL A 8 5.31 -16.35 -46.95
C VAL A 8 6.39 -16.60 -45.91
N GLU A 9 7.59 -16.99 -46.33
CA GLU A 9 8.74 -17.20 -45.43
C GLU A 9 9.12 -15.91 -44.69
N LEU A 10 9.11 -14.77 -45.39
CA LEU A 10 9.38 -13.47 -44.77
C LEU A 10 8.28 -13.06 -43.77
N ALA A 11 7.01 -13.35 -44.09
CA ALA A 11 5.89 -13.08 -43.20
C ALA A 11 5.93 -13.94 -41.93
N GLU A 12 6.28 -15.22 -42.06
CA GLU A 12 6.47 -16.12 -40.91
C GLU A 12 7.64 -15.69 -40.04
N LYS A 13 8.78 -15.31 -40.66
CA LYS A 13 9.94 -14.83 -39.91
C LYS A 13 9.60 -13.58 -39.09
N ARG A 14 8.93 -12.60 -39.69
CA ARG A 14 8.48 -11.38 -39.00
C ARG A 14 7.50 -11.69 -37.87
N ARG A 15 6.57 -12.63 -38.07
CA ARG A 15 5.64 -13.06 -37.02
C ARG A 15 6.39 -13.66 -35.83
N ARG A 16 7.36 -14.54 -36.07
CA ARG A 16 8.16 -15.15 -34.99
C ARG A 16 9.01 -14.11 -34.26
N GLU A 17 9.63 -13.19 -34.99
CA GLU A 17 10.40 -12.09 -34.39
C GLU A 17 9.51 -11.20 -33.51
N TRP A 18 8.34 -10.83 -34.01
CA TRP A 18 7.32 -10.08 -33.26
C TRP A 18 6.85 -10.82 -32.01
N GLU A 19 6.58 -12.13 -32.10
CA GLU A 19 6.17 -12.94 -30.95
C GLU A 19 7.24 -12.98 -29.86
N ILE A 20 8.52 -13.09 -30.23
CA ILE A 20 9.65 -13.04 -29.29
C ILE A 20 9.73 -11.67 -28.63
N GLU A 21 9.67 -10.59 -29.42
CA GLU A 21 9.71 -9.21 -28.91
C GLU A 21 8.56 -8.93 -27.93
N CYS A 22 7.34 -9.35 -28.28
CA CYS A 22 6.19 -9.25 -27.39
C CYS A 22 6.36 -10.06 -26.11
N GLN A 23 6.95 -11.26 -26.18
CA GLN A 23 7.20 -12.08 -24.99
C GLN A 23 8.21 -11.42 -24.05
N GLU A 24 9.33 -10.91 -24.59
CA GLU A 24 10.34 -10.21 -23.81
C GLU A 24 9.80 -8.92 -23.20
N TYR A 25 9.01 -8.16 -23.97
CA TYR A 25 8.32 -6.98 -23.48
C TYR A 25 7.38 -7.32 -22.31
N ARG A 26 6.52 -8.35 -22.45
CA ARG A 26 5.61 -8.77 -21.37
C ARG A 26 6.36 -9.23 -20.12
N ARG A 27 7.51 -9.89 -20.27
CA ARG A 27 8.36 -10.31 -19.14
C ARG A 27 8.94 -9.11 -18.41
N ALA A 28 9.54 -8.17 -19.15
CA ALA A 28 10.11 -6.96 -18.59
C ALA A 28 9.05 -6.10 -17.89
N GLU A 29 7.87 -5.97 -18.50
CA GLU A 29 6.78 -5.17 -17.95
C GLU A 29 6.20 -5.81 -16.68
N ARG A 30 5.99 -7.13 -16.66
CA ARG A 30 5.60 -7.84 -15.43
C ARG A 30 6.59 -7.62 -14.30
N GLU A 31 7.89 -7.66 -14.59
CA GLU A 31 8.92 -7.42 -13.57
C GLU A 31 8.89 -5.98 -13.05
N ARG A 32 8.73 -5.01 -13.96
CA ARG A 32 8.54 -3.61 -13.59
C ARG A 32 7.33 -3.41 -12.68
N ILE A 33 6.22 -4.07 -12.98
CA ILE A 33 4.99 -4.01 -12.17
C ILE A 33 5.21 -4.68 -10.81
N ARG A 34 5.92 -5.81 -10.73
CA ARG A 34 6.26 -6.44 -9.42
C ARG A 34 7.05 -5.50 -8.53
N LEU A 35 8.10 -4.89 -9.06
CA LEU A 35 8.93 -3.94 -8.31
C LEU A 35 8.10 -2.75 -7.83
N LYS A 36 7.23 -2.21 -8.70
CA LYS A 36 6.32 -1.12 -8.36
C LYS A 36 5.32 -1.51 -7.26
N ALA A 37 4.67 -2.66 -7.39
CA ALA A 37 3.72 -3.17 -6.41
C ALA A 37 4.37 -3.40 -5.03
N ALA A 38 5.60 -3.91 -5.02
CA ALA A 38 6.37 -4.09 -3.79
C ALA A 38 6.70 -2.75 -3.11
N ASP A 39 7.12 -1.75 -3.89
CA ASP A 39 7.46 -0.42 -3.35
C ASP A 39 6.21 0.31 -2.83
N GLU A 40 5.11 0.30 -3.58
CA GLU A 40 3.85 0.91 -3.17
C GLU A 40 3.26 0.24 -1.91
N SER A 41 3.24 -1.09 -1.86
CA SER A 41 2.77 -1.84 -0.68
C SER A 41 3.63 -1.53 0.55
N LYS A 42 4.96 -1.44 0.37
CA LYS A 42 5.90 -1.10 1.43
C LYS A 42 5.69 0.33 1.94
N GLN A 43 5.47 1.29 1.04
CA GLN A 43 5.22 2.67 1.43
C GLN A 43 3.90 2.79 2.19
N ALA A 44 2.84 2.16 1.70
CA ALA A 44 1.56 2.10 2.41
C ALA A 44 1.70 1.48 3.80
N LEU A 45 2.48 0.41 3.95
CA LEU A 45 2.74 -0.21 5.25
C LEU A 45 3.49 0.74 6.20
N LYS A 46 4.49 1.49 5.72
CA LYS A 46 5.18 2.49 6.53
C LYS A 46 4.22 3.59 7.01
N ASP A 47 3.37 4.09 6.13
CA ASP A 47 2.40 5.12 6.49
C ASP A 47 1.40 4.61 7.55
N ILE A 48 1.02 3.34 7.48
CA ILE A 48 0.19 2.68 8.51
C ILE A 48 0.95 2.59 9.84
N ILE A 49 2.22 2.18 9.82
CA ILE A 49 3.07 2.10 11.00
C ILE A 49 3.26 3.48 11.65
N ASP A 50 3.46 4.52 10.86
CA ASP A 50 3.63 5.89 11.37
C ASP A 50 2.35 6.40 12.05
N LYS A 51 1.19 6.17 11.43
CA LYS A 51 -0.13 6.48 12.03
C LYS A 51 -0.37 5.69 13.31
N TRP A 52 0.01 4.41 13.33
CA TRP A 52 -0.05 3.59 14.54
C TRP A 52 0.85 4.15 15.65
N GLY A 53 2.09 4.51 15.30
CA GLY A 53 3.04 5.09 16.23
C GLY A 53 2.52 6.39 16.85
N GLU A 54 1.86 7.24 16.06
CA GLU A 54 1.23 8.45 16.58
C GLU A 54 0.06 8.14 17.52
N ALA A 55 -0.82 7.21 17.15
CA ALA A 55 -1.92 6.79 18.02
C ALA A 55 -1.42 6.22 19.37
N GLU A 56 -0.37 5.40 19.35
CA GLU A 56 0.25 4.86 20.57
C GLU A 56 0.95 5.95 21.40
N ARG A 57 1.62 6.91 20.76
CA ARG A 57 2.22 8.07 21.46
C ARG A 57 1.16 8.87 22.18
N ILE A 58 0.05 9.17 21.50
CA ILE A 58 -1.06 9.93 22.08
C ILE A 58 -1.72 9.17 23.23
N LYS A 59 -2.02 7.89 23.03
CA LYS A 59 -2.58 7.03 24.10
C LYS A 59 -1.67 7.04 25.33
N ARG A 60 -0.36 6.82 25.14
CA ARG A 60 0.61 6.82 26.24
C ARG A 60 0.67 8.17 26.95
N PHE A 61 0.59 9.28 26.23
CA PHE A 61 0.51 10.61 26.83
C PHE A 61 -0.70 10.74 27.77
N PHE A 62 -1.89 10.33 27.33
CA PHE A 62 -3.09 10.36 28.17
C PHE A 62 -2.98 9.46 29.40
N ASP A 63 -2.54 8.21 29.21
CA ASP A 63 -2.36 7.27 30.32
C ASP A 63 -1.35 7.80 31.36
N GLN A 64 -0.29 8.48 30.91
CA GLN A 64 0.69 9.13 31.80
C GLN A 64 0.13 10.38 32.49
N ALA A 65 -0.64 11.20 31.79
CA ALA A 65 -1.26 12.40 32.36
C ALA A 65 -2.29 12.05 33.45
N GLU A 66 -3.10 11.02 33.21
CA GLU A 66 -4.07 10.49 34.18
C GLU A 66 -3.36 9.89 35.42
N ALA A 67 -2.26 9.16 35.22
CA ALA A 67 -1.45 8.63 36.32
C ALA A 67 -0.83 9.75 37.17
N ALA A 68 -0.26 10.78 36.54
CA ALA A 68 0.34 11.92 37.23
C ALA A 68 -0.71 12.72 38.04
N LEU A 69 -1.92 12.88 37.50
CA LEU A 69 -3.04 13.46 38.23
C LEU A 69 -3.37 12.62 39.46
N SER A 70 -3.53 11.31 39.31
CA SER A 70 -3.91 10.40 40.40
C SER A 70 -2.97 10.43 41.60
N GLU A 71 -1.67 10.71 41.37
CA GLU A 71 -0.67 10.82 42.43
C GLU A 71 -0.71 12.16 43.20
N HIS A 72 -1.32 13.21 42.65
CA HIS A 72 -1.29 14.57 43.20
C HIS A 72 -2.70 15.01 43.63
N ALA A 73 -2.93 15.06 44.94
CA ALA A 73 -4.18 15.58 45.53
C ALA A 73 -4.22 17.12 45.39
N VAL A 74 -4.79 17.62 44.29
CA VAL A 74 -4.92 19.05 44.06
C VAL A 74 -6.35 19.36 43.61
N GLU A 75 -6.92 20.44 44.16
CA GLU A 75 -8.25 21.01 43.88
C GLU A 75 -8.55 21.23 42.36
N GLN A 76 -7.53 21.12 41.50
CA GLN A 76 -7.58 21.27 40.04
C GLN A 76 -7.87 19.94 39.29
N HIS A 77 -8.06 18.84 40.02
CA HIS A 77 -8.28 17.50 39.46
C HIS A 77 -9.46 17.44 38.50
N SER A 78 -10.59 18.06 38.85
CA SER A 78 -11.81 18.00 38.04
C SER A 78 -11.68 18.77 36.72
N GLU A 79 -10.98 19.90 36.73
CA GLU A 79 -10.74 20.71 35.53
C GLU A 79 -9.80 19.99 34.57
N LEU A 80 -8.66 19.49 35.07
CA LEU A 80 -7.70 18.76 34.23
C LEU A 80 -8.32 17.48 33.67
N ASN A 81 -9.09 16.74 34.46
CA ASN A 81 -9.74 15.51 33.99
C ASN A 81 -10.77 15.81 32.89
N SER A 82 -11.55 16.89 33.04
CA SER A 82 -12.49 17.34 32.00
C SER A 82 -11.79 17.71 30.69
N ARG A 83 -10.58 18.28 30.77
CA ARG A 83 -9.77 18.62 29.60
C ARG A 83 -9.18 17.38 28.92
N LEU A 84 -8.76 16.38 29.69
CA LEU A 84 -8.25 15.11 29.15
C LEU A 84 -9.36 14.32 28.42
N GLU A 85 -10.56 14.25 29.00
CA GLU A 85 -11.73 13.63 28.38
C GLU A 85 -12.11 14.32 27.05
N ALA A 86 -12.14 15.66 27.04
CA ALA A 86 -12.39 16.42 25.83
C ALA A 86 -11.34 16.14 24.74
N ALA A 87 -10.06 16.05 25.13
CA ALA A 87 -8.97 15.77 24.19
C ALA A 87 -9.02 14.32 23.65
N ARG A 88 -9.40 13.32 24.46
CA ARG A 88 -9.65 11.94 24.00
C ARG A 88 -10.77 11.87 22.96
N SER A 89 -11.85 12.62 23.17
CA SER A 89 -12.99 12.67 22.25
C SER A 89 -12.60 13.21 20.86
N VAL A 90 -11.68 14.17 20.80
CA VAL A 90 -11.22 14.78 19.53
C VAL A 90 -10.34 13.84 18.71
N ILE A 91 -9.48 13.04 19.36
CA ILE A 91 -8.45 12.27 18.65
C ILE A 91 -8.99 10.94 18.09
N GLY A 92 -10.05 10.38 18.69
CA GLY A 92 -10.67 9.14 18.21
C GLY A 92 -9.81 7.89 18.47
N GLN A 93 -10.46 6.78 18.78
CA GLN A 93 -9.80 5.47 18.92
C GLN A 93 -10.14 4.63 17.68
N ASN A 94 -9.14 4.01 17.05
CA ASN A 94 -9.26 2.95 16.01
C ASN A 94 -8.94 3.29 14.54
N GLU A 95 -8.23 4.37 14.21
CA GLU A 95 -7.85 4.58 12.80
C GLU A 95 -6.82 3.54 12.29
N ALA A 96 -5.90 3.10 13.16
CA ALA A 96 -4.75 2.31 12.72
C ALA A 96 -5.09 0.83 12.40
N LEU A 97 -6.00 0.19 13.14
CA LEU A 97 -6.48 -1.17 12.82
C LEU A 97 -7.31 -1.20 11.53
N ASN A 98 -8.12 -0.16 11.31
CA ASN A 98 -8.87 0.00 10.07
C ASN A 98 -7.93 0.22 8.88
N ALA A 99 -6.88 1.03 9.07
CA ALA A 99 -5.86 1.24 8.04
C ALA A 99 -5.12 -0.07 7.69
N MET A 100 -4.78 -0.90 8.68
CA MET A 100 -4.18 -2.22 8.46
C MET A 100 -5.11 -3.16 7.68
N ARG A 101 -6.42 -3.14 7.95
CA ARG A 101 -7.41 -3.91 7.19
C ARG A 101 -7.51 -3.47 5.73
N SER A 102 -7.22 -2.20 5.45
CA SER A 102 -7.23 -1.65 4.07
C SER A 102 -5.91 -1.81 3.32
N TRP A 103 -4.85 -2.29 3.99
CA TRP A 103 -3.56 -2.50 3.36
C TRP A 103 -3.62 -3.64 2.34
N LYS A 104 -2.98 -3.45 1.20
CA LYS A 104 -2.81 -4.46 0.17
C LYS A 104 -1.39 -4.98 0.15
N THR A 105 -1.25 -6.28 0.10
CA THR A 105 0.03 -6.96 -0.07
C THR A 105 0.62 -6.67 -1.46
N PRO A 106 1.94 -6.86 -1.64
CA PRO A 106 2.56 -6.73 -2.96
C PRO A 106 1.90 -7.60 -4.04
N ASP A 107 1.50 -8.82 -3.70
CA ASP A 107 0.90 -9.76 -4.64
C ASP A 107 -0.53 -9.35 -5.04
N GLU A 108 -1.31 -8.80 -4.10
CA GLU A 108 -2.64 -8.24 -4.40
C GLU A 108 -2.52 -7.03 -5.31
N LEU A 109 -1.60 -6.10 -5.03
CA LEU A 109 -1.34 -4.94 -5.89
C LEU A 109 -0.82 -5.36 -7.27
N PHE A 110 0.10 -6.31 -7.32
CA PHE A 110 0.59 -6.86 -8.58
C PHE A 110 -0.57 -7.40 -9.42
N THR A 111 -1.41 -8.23 -8.81
CA THR A 111 -2.58 -8.83 -9.47
C THR A 111 -3.55 -7.75 -10.00
N GLU A 112 -3.79 -6.70 -9.23
CA GLU A 112 -4.64 -5.59 -9.65
C GLU A 112 -4.04 -4.76 -10.81
N MET A 113 -2.76 -4.40 -10.70
CA MET A 113 -2.06 -3.62 -11.73
C MET A 113 -1.97 -4.39 -13.05
N ILE A 114 -1.75 -5.70 -12.96
CA ILE A 114 -1.72 -6.61 -14.09
C ILE A 114 -3.10 -6.76 -14.73
N LYS A 115 -4.17 -6.91 -13.94
CA LYS A 115 -5.55 -6.94 -14.47
C LYS A 115 -5.93 -5.64 -15.20
N GLY A 116 -5.35 -4.51 -14.82
CA GLY A 116 -5.51 -3.24 -15.52
C GLY A 116 -4.68 -3.12 -16.80
N SER A 117 -3.81 -4.09 -17.09
CA SER A 117 -2.94 -4.05 -18.28
C SER A 117 -3.58 -4.79 -19.46
N TYR A 118 -3.64 -4.10 -20.61
CA TYR A 118 -4.30 -4.60 -21.81
C TYR A 118 -3.59 -5.81 -22.46
N TRP A 119 -2.31 -6.05 -22.16
CA TRP A 119 -1.47 -7.07 -22.80
C TRP A 119 -1.40 -8.42 -22.06
N GLU A 120 -2.11 -8.59 -20.94
CA GLU A 120 -2.16 -9.85 -20.20
C GLU A 120 -3.32 -10.78 -20.66
N PHE A 121 -4.26 -10.27 -21.46
CA PHE A 121 -5.44 -10.99 -21.92
C PHE A 121 -5.46 -11.30 -23.43
N ASP A 122 -4.38 -10.96 -24.16
CA ASP A 122 -4.18 -11.25 -25.58
C ASP A 122 -3.51 -12.62 -25.84
#